data_AF-A0A4Q2AW49-F1
#
_entry.id   AF-A0A4Q2AW49-F1
#
_cell.length_a   1.000
_cell.length_b   1.000
_cell.length_c   1.000
_cell.angle_alpha   90.00
_cell.angle_beta   90.00
_cell.angle_gamma   90.00
#
_symmetry.space_group_name_H-M   'P 1'
#
loop_
_entity.id
_entity.type
_entity.pdbx_description
1 polymer ?
#
loop_
_entity_poly.entity_id
_entity_poly.type
_entity_poly.pdbx_seq_one_letter_code
_entity_poly.pdbx_strand_id
1 'polypeptide(L)'
;MTKFSFEDKLRAVNMYLRGYGSNTVAKVYKVKNHSNILMWVKRYQKYGIDGLKVRYPKYDYDGNFKLNVLNWRKRHKASYPETALQFDISNPGT
;
A
#
# COMPACT_ATOMS: atom_id res chain seq x y z
N MET A 1 -5.91 14.58 -6.71
CA MET A 1 -4.75 14.23 -7.57
C MET A 1 -3.78 13.37 -6.78
N THR A 2 -3.28 12.27 -7.36
CA THR A 2 -2.21 11.47 -6.75
C THR A 2 -0.88 12.20 -6.86
N LYS A 3 -0.22 12.45 -5.73
CA LYS A 3 1.07 13.17 -5.66
C LYS A 3 2.25 12.40 -6.30
N PHE A 4 2.12 11.08 -6.46
CA PHE A 4 3.16 10.21 -7.00
C PHE A 4 2.62 9.39 -8.16
N SER A 5 3.33 9.41 -9.29
CA SER A 5 2.98 8.62 -10.46
C SER A 5 3.25 7.12 -10.23
N PHE A 6 2.71 6.28 -11.12
CA PHE A 6 3.04 4.85 -11.12
C PHE A 6 4.55 4.62 -11.27
N GLU A 7 5.21 5.37 -12.16
CA GLU A 7 6.64 5.26 -12.39
C GLU A 7 7.46 5.65 -11.16
N ASP A 8 7.09 6.72 -10.46
CA ASP A 8 7.79 7.14 -9.23
C ASP A 8 7.76 6.03 -8.18
N LYS A 9 6.59 5.40 -8.00
CA LYS A 9 6.43 4.29 -7.07
C LYS A 9 7.26 3.08 -7.50
N LEU A 10 7.27 2.73 -8.79
CA LEU A 10 8.02 1.61 -9.31
C LEU A 10 9.53 1.82 -9.12
N ARG A 11 10.04 3.01 -9.41
CA ARG A 11 11.46 3.34 -9.20
C ARG A 11 11.82 3.31 -7.71
N ALA A 12 10.96 3.84 -6.84
CA ALA A 12 11.16 3.79 -5.40
C ALA A 12 11.19 2.35 -4.84
N VAL A 13 10.28 1.49 -5.31
CA VAL A 13 10.27 0.06 -4.94
C VAL A 13 11.54 -0.65 -5.41
N ASN A 14 11.94 -0.45 -6.67
CA ASN A 14 13.18 -1.05 -7.20
C ASN A 14 14.42 -0.58 -6.43
N MET A 15 14.47 0.70 -6.06
CA MET A 15 15.55 1.22 -5.22
C MET A 15 15.55 0.52 -3.86
N TYR A 16 14.41 0.37 -3.20
CA TYR A 16 14.35 -0.38 -1.94
C TYR A 16 14.80 -1.84 -2.09
N LEU A 17 14.33 -2.55 -3.12
CA LEU A 17 14.69 -3.94 -3.39
C LEU A 17 16.18 -4.16 -3.70
N ARG A 18 16.87 -3.11 -4.17
CA ARG A 18 18.34 -3.10 -4.36
C ARG A 18 19.12 -2.97 -3.04
N GLY A 19 18.45 -2.92 -1.89
CA GLY A 19 19.07 -2.85 -0.57
C GLY A 19 19.14 -1.45 0.04
N TYR A 20 18.57 -0.44 -0.61
CA TYR A 20 18.52 0.91 -0.03
C TYR A 20 17.47 1.00 1.08
N GLY A 21 17.82 1.61 2.21
CA GLY A 21 16.89 1.80 3.32
C GLY A 21 15.69 2.67 2.96
N SER A 22 14.52 2.38 3.56
CA SER A 22 13.26 3.10 3.28
C SER A 22 13.35 4.61 3.50
N ASN A 23 14.14 5.05 4.50
CA ASN A 23 14.39 6.47 4.77
C ASN A 23 15.18 7.14 3.64
N THR A 24 16.18 6.47 3.10
CA THR A 24 16.98 6.96 1.97
C THR A 24 16.11 7.11 0.73
N VAL A 25 15.33 6.06 0.42
CA VAL A 25 14.38 6.09 -0.71
C VAL A 25 13.36 7.21 -0.53
N ALA A 26 12.79 7.38 0.67
CA ALA A 26 11.82 8.43 0.93
C ALA A 26 12.39 9.84 0.71
N LYS A 27 13.65 10.09 1.10
CA LYS A 27 14.35 11.36 0.85
C LYS A 27 14.54 11.61 -0.65
N VAL A 28 15.00 10.62 -1.41
CA VAL A 28 15.24 10.70 -2.87
C VAL A 28 13.97 11.08 -3.61
N TYR A 29 12.85 10.41 -3.30
CA TYR A 29 11.57 10.64 -3.96
C TYR A 29 10.69 11.69 -3.25
N LYS A 30 11.23 12.43 -2.27
CA LYS A 30 10.52 13.46 -1.48
C LYS A 30 9.20 12.96 -0.88
N VAL A 31 9.18 11.71 -0.44
CA VAL A 31 8.07 11.08 0.26
C VAL A 31 8.17 11.45 1.74
N LYS A 32 7.13 12.11 2.28
CA LYS A 32 7.14 12.63 3.66
C LYS A 32 7.37 11.54 4.71
N ASN A 33 6.81 10.35 4.50
CA ASN A 33 6.89 9.24 5.45
C ASN A 33 7.46 8.00 4.77
N HIS A 34 8.57 7.46 5.28
CA HIS A 34 9.19 6.25 4.75
C HIS A 34 8.27 5.01 4.83
N SER A 35 7.25 5.04 5.70
CA SER A 35 6.23 4.00 5.79
C SER A 35 5.46 3.84 4.47
N ASN A 36 5.34 4.91 3.67
CA ASN A 36 4.72 4.84 2.35
C ASN A 36 5.56 4.01 1.37
N ILE A 37 6.89 4.09 1.46
CA ILE A 37 7.80 3.24 0.67
C ILE A 37 7.58 1.78 1.03
N LEU A 38 7.55 1.47 2.33
CA LEU A 38 7.30 0.11 2.81
C LEU A 38 5.93 -0.41 2.38
N MET A 39 4.91 0.44 2.37
CA MET A 39 3.58 0.09 1.87
C MET A 39 3.61 -0.22 0.36
N TRP A 40 4.30 0.59 -0.46
CA TRP A 40 4.43 0.32 -1.89
C TRP A 40 5.17 -1.00 -2.14
N VAL A 41 6.22 -1.28 -1.38
CA VAL A 41 6.97 -2.55 -1.48
C VAL A 41 6.08 -3.73 -1.11
N LYS A 42 5.34 -3.67 0.01
CA LYS A 42 4.42 -4.74 0.41
C LYS A 42 3.34 -5.00 -0.63
N ARG A 43 2.77 -3.94 -1.21
CA ARG A 43 1.77 -4.06 -2.29
C ARG A 43 2.39 -4.65 -3.55
N TYR A 44 3.60 -4.26 -3.91
CA TYR A 44 4.33 -4.83 -5.04
C TYR A 44 4.63 -6.32 -4.83
N GLN A 45 5.07 -6.71 -3.64
CA GLN A 45 5.33 -8.12 -3.32
C GLN A 45 4.08 -8.98 -3.41
N LYS A 46 2.91 -8.44 -3.01
CA LYS A 46 1.65 -9.19 -3.00
C LYS A 46 0.93 -9.20 -4.35
N TYR A 47 0.90 -8.06 -5.04
CA TYR A 47 0.07 -7.84 -6.23
C TYR A 47 0.88 -7.56 -7.49
N GLY A 48 2.21 -7.65 -7.41
CA GLY A 48 3.10 -7.27 -8.50
C GLY A 48 2.94 -5.80 -8.90
N ILE A 49 3.07 -5.56 -10.21
CA ILE A 49 2.97 -4.24 -10.84
C ILE A 49 1.59 -3.60 -10.56
N ASP A 50 0.51 -4.39 -10.52
CA ASP A 50 -0.84 -3.89 -10.27
C ASP A 50 -0.99 -3.26 -8.89
N GLY A 51 -0.20 -3.71 -7.91
CA GLY A 51 -0.16 -3.15 -6.56
C GLY A 51 0.24 -1.67 -6.50
N LEU A 52 0.90 -1.14 -7.54
CA LEU A 52 1.39 0.23 -7.61
C LEU A 52 0.48 1.18 -8.40
N LYS A 53 -0.46 0.63 -9.18
CA LYS A 53 -1.41 1.42 -9.98
C LYS A 53 -2.19 2.40 -9.10
N VAL A 54 -2.53 3.55 -9.68
CA VAL A 54 -3.36 4.54 -8.99
C VAL A 54 -4.73 3.94 -8.76
N ARG A 55 -5.18 3.97 -7.50
CA ARG A 55 -6.50 3.49 -7.12
C ARG A 55 -7.47 4.64 -7.26
N TYR A 56 -8.52 4.45 -8.05
CA TYR A 56 -9.59 5.43 -8.16
C TYR A 56 -10.53 5.30 -6.96
N PRO A 57 -11.10 6.40 -6.44
CA PRO A 57 -11.88 6.42 -5.20
C PRO A 57 -13.24 5.71 -5.26
N LYS A 58 -13.57 4.99 -6.34
CA LYS A 58 -14.83 4.27 -6.45
C LYS A 58 -14.69 2.82 -5.96
N TYR A 59 -14.59 2.65 -4.65
CA TYR A 59 -14.95 1.37 -4.03
C TYR A 59 -16.11 1.65 -3.09
N ASP A 60 -17.33 1.49 -3.60
CA ASP A 60 -18.49 1.33 -2.74
C ASP A 60 -18.44 -0.10 -2.20
N TYR A 61 -17.86 -0.25 -1.01
CA TYR A 61 -17.80 -1.53 -0.33
C TYR A 61 -19.18 -1.85 0.24
N ASP A 62 -19.82 -2.89 -0.29
CA ASP A 62 -21.09 -3.37 0.23
C ASP A 62 -20.97 -3.88 1.69
N GLY A 63 -22.12 -4.08 2.34
CA GLY A 63 -22.18 -4.52 3.74
C GLY A 63 -21.55 -5.89 3.98
N ASN A 64 -21.71 -6.84 3.05
CA ASN A 64 -21.15 -8.19 3.16
C ASN A 64 -19.63 -8.15 3.03
N PHE A 65 -19.09 -7.35 2.12
CA PHE A 65 -17.66 -7.12 2.02
C PHE A 65 -17.09 -6.58 3.33
N LYS A 66 -17.69 -5.51 3.88
CA LYS A 66 -17.25 -4.92 5.16
C LYS A 66 -17.28 -5.94 6.30
N LEU A 67 -18.35 -6.74 6.39
CA LEU A 67 -18.48 -7.78 7.41
C LEU A 67 -17.42 -8.88 7.24
N ASN A 68 -17.11 -9.28 6.00
CA ASN A 68 -16.06 -10.25 5.71
C ASN A 68 -14.69 -9.74 6.17
N VAL A 69 -14.34 -8.49 5.84
CA VAL A 69 -13.09 -7.84 6.26
C VAL A 69 -12.94 -7.86 7.79
N LEU A 70 -13.99 -7.47 8.52
CA LEU A 70 -13.98 -7.46 9.99
C LEU A 70 -13.84 -8.87 10.58
N ASN A 71 -14.58 -9.84 10.05
CA ASN A 71 -14.53 -11.23 10.51
C ASN A 71 -13.17 -11.88 10.22
N TRP A 72 -12.57 -11.60 9.07
CA TRP A 72 -11.24 -12.08 8.73
C TRP A 72 -10.19 -11.48 9.67
N ARG A 73 -10.22 -10.15 9.89
CA ARG A 73 -9.29 -9.48 10.81
C ARG A 73 -9.37 -10.06 12.22
N LYS A 74 -10.59 -10.24 12.75
CA LYS A 74 -10.81 -10.81 14.10
C LYS A 74 -10.23 -12.21 14.21
N ARG A 75 -10.46 -13.06 13.21
CA ARG A 75 -9.95 -14.44 13.16
C ARG A 75 -8.42 -14.51 13.11
N HIS A 76 -7.80 -13.66 12.29
CA HIS A 76 -6.34 -13.68 12.07
C HIS A 76 -5.57 -12.78 13.05
N LYS A 77 -6.27 -12.08 13.96
CA LYS A 77 -5.70 -11.06 14.86
C LYS A 77 -4.80 -10.04 14.12
N ALA A 78 -5.16 -9.74 12.86
CA ALA A 78 -4.36 -8.92 11.98
C ALA A 78 -4.46 -7.43 12.34
N SER A 79 -3.37 -6.69 12.11
CA SER A 79 -3.37 -5.24 12.23
C SER A 79 -4.18 -4.57 11.10
N TYR A 80 -4.50 -3.29 11.25
CA TYR A 80 -5.13 -2.49 10.20
C TYR A 80 -4.35 -2.49 8.88
N PRO A 81 -3.04 -2.21 8.83
CA PRO A 81 -2.30 -2.21 7.56
C PRO A 81 -2.21 -3.59 6.93
N GLU A 82 -2.13 -4.67 7.72
CA GLU A 82 -2.15 -6.04 7.20
C GLU A 82 -3.52 -6.39 6.60
N THR A 83 -4.61 -6.00 7.28
CA THR A 83 -5.98 -6.22 6.78
C THR A 83 -6.21 -5.40 5.50
N ALA A 84 -5.77 -4.14 5.47
CA ALA A 84 -5.87 -3.29 4.29
C ALA A 84 -5.06 -3.86 3.12
N LEU A 85 -3.85 -4.39 3.38
CA LEU A 85 -3.09 -5.13 2.38
C LEU A 85 -3.78 -6.45 2.01
N GLN A 86 -4.54 -7.08 2.90
CA GLN A 86 -5.18 -8.36 2.61
C GLN A 86 -6.28 -8.22 1.56
N PHE A 87 -7.16 -7.25 1.78
CA PHE A 87 -8.37 -7.03 1.00
C PHE A 87 -8.20 -5.99 -0.10
N ASP A 88 -6.97 -5.56 -0.35
CA ASP A 88 -6.67 -4.42 -1.20
C ASP A 88 -7.56 -3.21 -0.85
N ILE A 89 -7.47 -2.69 0.37
CA ILE A 89 -8.22 -1.51 0.83
C ILE A 89 -7.24 -0.35 0.98
N SER A 90 -7.64 0.84 0.52
CA SER A 90 -6.85 2.04 0.73
C SER A 90 -6.85 2.38 2.22
N ASN A 91 -5.67 2.54 2.82
CA ASN A 91 -5.57 2.95 4.21
C ASN A 91 -5.98 4.43 4.33
N PRO A 92 -7.09 4.79 5.00
CA PRO A 92 -7.42 6.19 5.23
C PRO A 92 -6.46 6.72 6.30
N GLY A 93 -5.39 7.39 5.87
CA GLY A 93 -4.36 7.93 6.76
C GLY A 93 -3.08 8.41 6.07
N THR A 94 -3.11 8.67 4.76
CA THR A 94 -2.00 9.23 3.98
C THR A 94 -2.51 10.24 2.97
#